data_AF-A0A923RMI7-F1
#
_entry.id   AF-A0A923RMI7-F1
#
_cell.length_a   1.000
_cell.length_b   1.000
_cell.length_c   1.000
_cell.angle_alpha   90.00
_cell.angle_beta   90.00
_cell.angle_gamma   90.00
#
_symmetry.space_group_name_H-M   'P 1'
#
loop_
_entity.id
_entity.type
_entity.pdbx_description
1 polymer ?
#
loop_
_entity_poly.entity_id
_entity_poly.type
_entity_poly.pdbx_seq_one_letter_code
_entity_poly.pdbx_strand_id
1 'polypeptide(L)'
;MVYRYDYDVKNNLIDLLETKQDFAGVLEMPYYLEKYHQETSTARQNLQRFLIYKLSYYLNDSDLKQFDCDVCEEMTTSYLKTYHWLDGYRSEQQPSTAVKYEVTNGDITYRGDTMTSAWIPMENYIQLKMSGQIKMQGNMWELYFLRNMEKVRLSPEAGRFLQLTHSIGNFIPVPRGFNTGRSGEYAKWDSWDLTLAQIFQWYTDNSDMATICNHGALEHLFTYAKNKESTIQYCEAWLQLFGTWKNFVKENYLEAFVDKKGVPKKFFPGHSLENPLPKTLKEYETFFQTVNKCIEQRGKQIANFLMNRENGAESMGKGASTFSFSDLQNAKETFLEYVYSFLSISTWKLKLLGFFLFYIIFSPVMIKMEVHSLYQVIFSVAVIIFLAFLIIYFSLGAMYKCPTCKKRFVLKRIEKNLVSSERISILQEVKTRNRNGNVVGTQEQYIPGTKRIYEIHYVCKNCGEDCYRQYEKETPNV
;
A
#
# COMPACT_ATOMS: atom_id res chain seq x y z
N MET A 1 -16.75 -6.56 -4.69
CA MET A 1 -16.39 -6.99 -3.32
C MET A 1 -17.35 -6.32 -2.36
N VAL A 2 -18.10 -7.10 -1.57
CA VAL A 2 -18.88 -6.56 -0.45
C VAL A 2 -17.86 -5.93 0.50
N TYR A 3 -17.94 -4.62 0.74
CA TYR A 3 -16.92 -3.75 1.37
C TYR A 3 -16.55 -4.05 2.83
N ARG A 4 -16.66 -5.31 3.27
CA ARG A 4 -16.30 -5.72 4.62
C ARG A 4 -14.80 -6.00 4.69
N TYR A 5 -14.15 -5.35 5.64
CA TYR A 5 -12.70 -5.48 5.85
C TYR A 5 -12.25 -6.91 6.17
N ASP A 6 -13.13 -7.72 6.74
CA ASP A 6 -12.91 -9.12 7.13
C ASP A 6 -13.65 -10.11 6.23
N TYR A 7 -14.04 -9.67 5.03
CA TYR A 7 -14.47 -10.60 4.00
C TYR A 7 -13.34 -11.57 3.68
N ASP A 8 -13.61 -12.86 3.86
CA ASP A 8 -12.67 -13.93 3.55
C ASP A 8 -12.88 -14.35 2.09
N VAL A 9 -11.92 -14.02 1.22
CA VAL A 9 -11.98 -14.29 -0.23
C VAL A 9 -12.07 -15.79 -0.52
N LYS A 10 -11.70 -16.67 0.42
CA LYS A 10 -11.94 -18.11 0.29
C LYS A 10 -13.42 -18.47 0.11
N ASN A 11 -14.35 -17.62 0.54
CA ASN A 11 -15.78 -17.85 0.30
C ASN A 11 -16.13 -17.86 -1.20
N ASN A 12 -15.42 -17.07 -2.03
CA ASN A 12 -15.61 -17.14 -3.49
C ASN A 12 -15.28 -18.53 -4.04
N LEU A 13 -14.26 -19.20 -3.50
CA LEU A 13 -13.94 -20.57 -3.89
C LEU A 13 -15.00 -21.55 -3.41
N ILE A 14 -15.53 -21.36 -2.19
CA ILE A 14 -16.63 -22.21 -1.68
C ILE A 14 -17.84 -22.09 -2.59
N ASP A 15 -18.24 -20.87 -2.96
CA ASP A 15 -19.33 -20.63 -3.90
C ASP A 15 -19.06 -21.27 -5.28
N LEU A 16 -17.81 -21.21 -5.75
CA LEU A 16 -17.39 -21.82 -7.02
C LEU A 16 -17.43 -23.35 -6.97
N LEU A 17 -16.99 -23.96 -5.86
CA LEU A 17 -17.09 -25.41 -5.61
C LEU A 17 -18.55 -25.85 -5.63
N GLU A 18 -19.41 -25.12 -4.93
CA GLU A 18 -20.85 -25.41 -4.85
C GLU A 18 -21.57 -25.24 -6.19
N THR A 19 -21.12 -24.28 -7.01
CA THR A 19 -21.69 -24.03 -8.33
C THR A 19 -21.27 -25.10 -9.34
N LYS A 20 -19.98 -25.46 -9.37
CA LYS A 20 -19.46 -26.42 -10.36
C LYS A 20 -19.79 -27.87 -10.02
N GLN A 21 -19.82 -28.23 -8.73
CA GLN A 21 -20.00 -29.61 -8.26
C GLN A 21 -19.04 -30.63 -8.91
N ASP A 22 -17.88 -30.18 -9.41
CA ASP A 22 -16.83 -31.05 -9.95
C ASP A 22 -15.74 -31.27 -8.89
N PHE A 23 -15.75 -32.48 -8.34
CA PHE A 23 -14.83 -32.91 -7.29
C PHE A 23 -13.82 -33.96 -7.78
N ALA A 24 -13.65 -34.10 -9.10
CA ALA A 24 -12.67 -35.02 -9.65
C ALA A 24 -11.26 -34.65 -9.15
N GLY A 25 -10.53 -35.64 -8.63
CA GLY A 25 -9.21 -35.47 -7.99
C GLY A 25 -9.27 -35.52 -6.46
N VAL A 26 -10.36 -35.06 -5.83
CA VAL A 26 -10.56 -35.11 -4.36
C VAL A 26 -11.99 -35.57 -4.05
N LEU A 27 -12.21 -36.89 -4.09
CA LEU A 27 -13.54 -37.49 -3.98
C LEU A 27 -14.21 -37.24 -2.61
N GLU A 28 -13.43 -36.98 -1.55
CA GLU A 28 -13.97 -36.65 -0.22
C GLU A 28 -14.38 -35.16 -0.07
N MET A 29 -14.16 -34.31 -1.08
CA MET A 29 -14.48 -32.87 -1.00
C MET A 29 -15.94 -32.57 -0.61
N PRO A 30 -16.98 -33.24 -1.18
CA PRO A 30 -18.38 -33.00 -0.81
C PRO A 30 -18.65 -33.22 0.67
N TYR A 31 -18.06 -34.28 1.24
CA TYR A 31 -18.18 -34.59 2.66
C TYR A 31 -17.60 -33.47 3.53
N TYR A 32 -16.45 -32.91 3.16
CA TYR A 32 -15.85 -31.81 3.92
C TYR A 32 -16.59 -30.49 3.76
N LEU A 33 -17.18 -30.22 2.59
CA LEU A 33 -18.07 -29.07 2.40
C LEU A 33 -19.30 -29.17 3.31
N GLU A 34 -19.96 -30.34 3.34
CA GLU A 34 -21.09 -30.56 4.25
C GLU A 34 -20.69 -30.32 5.72
N LYS A 35 -19.53 -30.86 6.15
CA LYS A 35 -19.00 -30.63 7.51
C LYS A 35 -18.69 -29.18 7.80
N TYR A 36 -18.20 -28.42 6.82
CA TYR A 36 -17.97 -26.99 6.94
C TYR A 36 -19.26 -26.20 7.19
N HIS A 37 -20.36 -26.53 6.48
CA HIS A 37 -21.65 -25.87 6.69
C HIS A 37 -22.30 -26.23 8.03
N GLN A 38 -22.06 -27.44 8.53
CA GLN A 38 -22.59 -27.92 9.81
C GLN A 38 -21.76 -27.45 11.03
N GLU A 39 -20.54 -26.95 10.83
CA GLU A 39 -19.66 -26.54 11.93
C GLU A 39 -20.16 -25.26 12.60
N THR A 40 -20.26 -25.32 13.93
CA THR A 40 -20.79 -24.23 14.77
C THR A 40 -19.68 -23.43 15.43
N SER A 41 -18.50 -24.02 15.59
CA SER A 41 -17.31 -23.34 16.10
C SER A 41 -16.67 -22.51 14.98
N THR A 42 -16.75 -21.18 15.10
CA THR A 42 -16.15 -20.25 14.12
C THR A 42 -14.68 -20.55 13.85
N ALA A 43 -13.89 -20.89 14.87
CA ALA A 43 -12.47 -21.19 14.69
C ALA A 43 -12.25 -22.47 13.86
N ARG A 44 -13.02 -23.54 14.12
CA ARG A 44 -12.95 -24.78 13.33
C ARG A 44 -13.51 -24.61 11.92
N GLN A 45 -14.58 -23.84 11.77
CA GLN A 45 -15.14 -23.52 10.47
C GLN A 45 -14.13 -22.74 9.60
N ASN A 46 -13.41 -21.78 10.18
CA ASN A 46 -12.33 -21.06 9.49
C ASN A 46 -11.17 -21.99 9.09
N LEU A 47 -10.82 -22.96 9.94
CA LEU A 47 -9.82 -23.98 9.60
C LEU A 47 -10.30 -24.87 8.46
N GLN A 48 -11.52 -25.41 8.54
CA GLN A 48 -12.09 -26.21 7.47
C GLN A 48 -12.11 -25.46 6.14
N ARG A 49 -12.56 -24.19 6.12
CA ARG A 49 -12.52 -23.36 4.90
C ARG A 49 -11.12 -23.21 4.35
N PHE A 50 -10.13 -22.97 5.21
CA PHE A 50 -8.72 -22.86 4.80
C PHE A 50 -8.17 -24.18 4.24
N LEU A 51 -8.49 -25.31 4.86
CA LEU A 51 -8.05 -26.63 4.39
C LEU A 51 -8.75 -27.03 3.09
N ILE A 52 -10.04 -26.75 2.93
CA ILE A 52 -10.79 -26.93 1.68
C ILE A 52 -10.17 -26.08 0.57
N TYR A 53 -9.85 -24.81 0.86
CA TYR A 53 -9.11 -23.95 -0.08
C TYR A 53 -7.80 -24.58 -0.53
N LYS A 54 -6.99 -25.08 0.40
CA LYS A 54 -5.73 -25.76 0.07
C LYS A 54 -5.94 -27.06 -0.72
N LEU A 55 -6.97 -27.83 -0.39
CA LEU A 55 -7.30 -29.08 -1.10
C LEU A 55 -7.77 -28.85 -2.54
N SER A 56 -8.36 -27.69 -2.84
CA SER A 56 -8.83 -27.39 -4.19
C SER A 56 -7.73 -27.47 -5.25
N TYR A 57 -6.47 -27.26 -4.87
CA TYR A 57 -5.29 -27.43 -5.73
C TYR A 57 -5.15 -28.83 -6.33
N TYR A 58 -5.74 -29.86 -5.69
CA TYR A 58 -5.70 -31.25 -6.15
C TYR A 58 -6.91 -31.63 -7.02
N LEU A 59 -7.83 -30.70 -7.29
CA LEU A 59 -8.94 -30.93 -8.21
C LEU A 59 -8.47 -30.91 -9.66
N ASN A 60 -9.24 -31.56 -10.54
CA ASN A 60 -8.94 -31.62 -11.96
C ASN A 60 -9.43 -30.38 -12.73
N ASP A 61 -10.52 -29.75 -12.30
CA ASP A 61 -11.04 -28.51 -12.89
C ASP A 61 -10.02 -27.37 -12.73
N SER A 62 -9.67 -26.71 -13.83
CA SER A 62 -8.63 -25.69 -13.87
C SER A 62 -8.98 -24.45 -13.06
N ASP A 63 -10.26 -24.06 -13.02
CA ASP A 63 -10.69 -22.84 -12.35
C ASP A 63 -10.60 -23.04 -10.84
N LEU A 64 -11.04 -24.20 -10.35
CA LEU A 64 -10.95 -24.58 -8.94
C LEU A 64 -9.50 -24.78 -8.50
N LYS A 65 -8.71 -25.51 -9.29
CA LYS A 65 -7.31 -25.81 -8.99
C LYS A 65 -6.42 -24.57 -8.96
N GLN A 66 -6.65 -23.63 -9.88
CA GLN A 66 -5.82 -22.45 -10.03
C GLN A 66 -6.39 -21.24 -9.28
N PHE A 67 -7.52 -21.38 -8.59
CA PHE A 67 -8.09 -20.30 -7.79
C PHE A 67 -7.09 -19.84 -6.74
N ASP A 68 -6.85 -18.53 -6.70
CA ASP A 68 -5.86 -17.95 -5.80
C ASP A 68 -6.36 -16.60 -5.31
N CYS A 69 -6.49 -16.47 -4.00
CA CYS A 69 -7.30 -15.41 -3.40
C CYS A 69 -6.73 -14.01 -3.63
N ASP A 70 -5.41 -13.87 -3.64
CA ASP A 70 -4.74 -12.58 -3.79
C ASP A 70 -4.61 -12.13 -5.26
N VAL A 71 -4.86 -13.01 -6.22
CA VAL A 71 -4.75 -12.72 -7.66
C VAL A 71 -6.02 -13.08 -8.44
N CYS A 72 -7.19 -13.23 -7.78
CA CYS A 72 -8.46 -13.34 -8.50
C CYS A 72 -8.89 -12.00 -9.13
N GLU A 73 -9.84 -12.05 -10.07
CA GLU A 73 -10.32 -10.88 -10.80
C GLU A 73 -10.87 -9.79 -9.87
N GLU A 74 -11.68 -10.18 -8.88
CA GLU A 74 -12.27 -9.24 -7.94
C GLU A 74 -11.21 -8.57 -7.08
N MET A 75 -10.15 -9.30 -6.70
CA MET A 75 -9.07 -8.72 -5.89
C MET A 75 -8.18 -7.78 -6.70
N THR A 76 -7.78 -8.17 -7.90
CA THR A 76 -6.97 -7.28 -8.76
C THR A 76 -7.72 -6.00 -9.10
N THR A 77 -9.03 -6.08 -9.33
CA THR A 77 -9.90 -4.91 -9.47
C THR A 77 -9.96 -4.07 -8.20
N SER A 78 -9.99 -4.71 -7.03
CA SER A 78 -9.97 -4.02 -5.74
C SER A 78 -8.66 -3.25 -5.51
N TYR A 79 -7.52 -3.80 -5.95
CA TYR A 79 -6.22 -3.11 -5.89
C TYR A 79 -6.24 -1.79 -6.68
N LEU A 80 -6.73 -1.81 -7.93
CA LEU A 80 -6.84 -0.61 -8.78
C LEU A 80 -7.72 0.47 -8.14
N LYS A 81 -8.74 0.09 -7.36
CA LYS A 81 -9.60 1.04 -6.64
C LYS A 81 -8.96 1.56 -5.35
N THR A 82 -8.08 0.77 -4.73
CA THR A 82 -7.51 1.02 -3.40
C THR A 82 -6.26 1.90 -3.46
N TYR A 83 -5.35 1.63 -4.40
CA TYR A 83 -4.02 2.22 -4.42
C TYR A 83 -3.90 3.27 -5.53
N HIS A 84 -3.75 4.53 -5.16
CA HIS A 84 -3.59 5.64 -6.11
C HIS A 84 -2.32 5.54 -6.96
N TRP A 85 -1.26 4.91 -6.45
CA TRP A 85 -0.04 4.68 -7.23
C TRP A 85 -0.23 3.63 -8.35
N LEU A 86 -1.41 2.99 -8.42
CA LEU A 86 -1.86 2.18 -9.54
C LEU A 86 -2.80 2.93 -10.50
N ASP A 87 -2.96 4.26 -10.37
CA ASP A 87 -3.76 5.04 -11.31
C ASP A 87 -3.17 4.91 -12.73
N GLY A 88 -4.00 4.50 -13.69
CA GLY A 88 -3.59 4.23 -15.07
C GLY A 88 -3.16 2.78 -15.36
N TYR A 89 -3.11 1.92 -14.35
CA TYR A 89 -2.95 0.48 -14.53
C TYR A 89 -4.30 -0.19 -14.87
N ARG A 90 -4.22 -1.41 -15.39
CA ARG A 90 -5.38 -2.26 -15.70
C ARG A 90 -5.19 -3.67 -15.14
N SER A 91 -6.31 -4.37 -14.92
CA SER A 91 -6.28 -5.78 -14.53
C SER A 91 -6.30 -6.63 -15.81
N GLU A 92 -5.39 -7.59 -15.90
CA GLU A 92 -5.27 -8.52 -17.02
C GLU A 92 -5.10 -9.94 -16.52
N GLN A 93 -5.67 -10.90 -17.23
CA GLN A 93 -5.50 -12.32 -16.92
C GLN A 93 -4.04 -12.74 -17.16
N GLN A 94 -3.47 -13.52 -16.24
CA GLN A 94 -2.11 -14.01 -16.37
C GLN A 94 -2.02 -15.05 -17.49
N PRO A 95 -0.92 -15.05 -18.29
CA PRO A 95 -0.73 -16.05 -19.34
C PRO A 95 -0.81 -17.48 -18.80
N SER A 96 -1.51 -18.35 -19.52
CA SER A 96 -1.63 -19.78 -19.21
C SER A 96 -2.35 -20.11 -17.89
N THR A 97 -3.15 -19.18 -17.35
CA THR A 97 -4.01 -19.42 -16.20
C THR A 97 -5.47 -19.09 -16.51
N ALA A 98 -6.42 -19.81 -15.91
CA ALA A 98 -7.84 -19.57 -16.15
C ALA A 98 -8.43 -18.47 -15.26
N VAL A 99 -7.89 -18.29 -14.05
CA VAL A 99 -8.54 -17.46 -13.00
C VAL A 99 -7.57 -16.54 -12.26
N LYS A 100 -6.30 -16.47 -12.67
CA LYS A 100 -5.32 -15.57 -12.06
C LYS A 100 -5.17 -14.32 -12.90
N TYR A 101 -5.07 -13.19 -12.23
CA TYR A 101 -4.98 -11.86 -12.80
C TYR A 101 -3.76 -11.13 -12.25
N GLU A 102 -3.31 -10.10 -12.96
CA GLU A 102 -2.23 -9.22 -12.59
C GLU A 102 -2.55 -7.78 -12.97
N VAL A 103 -1.85 -6.83 -12.36
CA VAL A 103 -2.06 -5.40 -12.59
C VAL A 103 -0.93 -4.87 -13.45
N THR A 104 -1.24 -4.34 -14.63
CA THR A 104 -0.25 -3.97 -15.66
C THR A 104 -0.35 -2.52 -16.11
N ASN A 105 0.80 -1.93 -16.44
CA ASN A 105 0.93 -0.67 -17.17
C ASN A 105 2.20 -0.71 -18.03
N GLY A 106 2.04 -0.83 -19.35
CA GLY A 106 3.14 -1.15 -20.25
C GLY A 106 3.84 -2.45 -19.83
N ASP A 107 5.15 -2.37 -19.61
CA ASP A 107 5.99 -3.50 -19.20
C ASP A 107 6.05 -3.69 -17.67
N ILE A 108 5.36 -2.85 -16.88
CA ILE A 108 5.34 -2.94 -15.42
C ILE A 108 4.17 -3.81 -14.99
N THR A 109 4.48 -4.83 -14.18
CA THR A 109 3.50 -5.80 -13.65
C THR A 109 3.60 -5.90 -12.14
N TYR A 110 2.44 -5.80 -11.47
CA TYR A 110 2.26 -6.11 -10.06
C TYR A 110 1.30 -7.29 -9.91
N ARG A 111 1.55 -8.13 -8.90
CA ARG A 111 0.67 -9.23 -8.52
C ARG A 111 0.29 -9.09 -7.07
N GLY A 112 -0.93 -9.48 -6.73
CA GLY A 112 -1.31 -9.58 -5.33
C GLY A 112 -0.44 -10.59 -4.60
N ASP A 113 -0.21 -10.30 -3.34
CA ASP A 113 0.56 -11.13 -2.42
C ASP A 113 -0.11 -11.12 -1.05
N THR A 114 -0.14 -12.30 -0.43
CA THR A 114 -0.60 -12.50 0.94
C THR A 114 0.52 -12.12 1.90
N MET A 115 0.42 -10.93 2.49
CA MET A 115 1.45 -10.29 3.31
C MET A 115 2.01 -11.20 4.42
N THR A 116 1.13 -11.92 5.12
CA THR A 116 1.52 -12.98 6.05
C THR A 116 0.71 -14.24 5.77
N SER A 117 1.39 -15.30 5.37
CA SER A 117 0.77 -16.61 5.06
C SER A 117 0.43 -17.40 6.32
N ALA A 118 -0.65 -18.18 6.26
CA ALA A 118 -1.12 -18.94 7.42
C ALA A 118 -0.58 -20.38 7.53
N TRP A 119 -0.15 -21.00 6.42
CA TRP A 119 0.10 -22.44 6.40
C TRP A 119 1.14 -22.88 7.44
N ILE A 120 2.36 -22.37 7.35
CA ILE A 120 3.46 -22.77 8.24
C ILE A 120 3.16 -22.45 9.72
N PRO A 121 2.69 -21.23 10.09
CA PRO A 121 2.34 -20.95 11.48
C PRO A 121 1.23 -21.86 12.02
N MET A 122 0.20 -22.14 11.23
CA MET A 122 -0.93 -22.97 11.66
C MET A 122 -0.55 -24.44 11.78
N GLU A 123 0.19 -24.97 10.81
CA GLU A 123 0.71 -26.33 10.85
C GLU A 123 1.50 -26.55 12.15
N ASN A 124 2.51 -25.71 12.41
CA ASN A 124 3.35 -25.83 13.61
C ASN A 124 2.55 -25.65 14.91
N TYR A 125 1.62 -24.69 14.96
CA TYR A 125 0.77 -24.46 16.12
C TYR A 125 -0.11 -25.68 16.44
N ILE A 126 -0.75 -26.26 15.42
CA ILE A 126 -1.58 -27.46 15.58
C ILE A 126 -0.72 -28.63 16.04
N GLN A 127 0.45 -28.83 15.45
CA GLN A 127 1.38 -29.90 15.85
C GLN A 127 1.80 -29.76 17.34
N LEU A 128 2.13 -28.55 17.80
CA LEU A 128 2.45 -28.29 19.21
C LEU A 128 1.27 -28.59 20.14
N LYS A 129 0.03 -28.25 19.75
CA LYS A 129 -1.17 -28.56 20.53
C LYS A 129 -1.46 -30.06 20.59
N MET A 130 -1.14 -30.81 19.54
CA MET A 130 -1.42 -32.25 19.45
C MET A 130 -0.38 -33.15 20.14
N SER A 131 0.70 -32.58 20.72
CA SER A 131 1.63 -33.26 21.65
C SER A 131 2.05 -34.69 21.21
N GLY A 132 2.81 -34.82 20.13
CA GLY A 132 3.47 -36.09 19.75
C GLY A 132 2.56 -37.22 19.25
N GLN A 133 1.25 -37.00 19.09
CA GLN A 133 0.31 -38.02 18.60
C GLN A 133 0.23 -38.13 17.07
N ILE A 134 1.06 -37.39 16.33
CA ILE A 134 1.06 -37.41 14.88
C ILE A 134 2.05 -38.48 14.40
N LYS A 135 1.57 -39.72 14.27
CA LYS A 135 2.19 -40.68 13.36
C LYS A 135 1.60 -40.39 11.98
N MET A 136 2.35 -39.69 11.13
CA MET A 136 1.98 -39.47 9.73
C MET A 136 1.67 -40.82 9.08
N GLN A 137 0.46 -40.98 8.56
CA GLN A 137 0.11 -42.04 7.62
C GLN A 137 -0.52 -41.36 6.41
N GLY A 138 0.25 -41.24 5.33
CA GLY A 138 -0.14 -40.55 4.10
C GLY A 138 0.48 -39.16 3.90
N ASN A 139 0.36 -38.62 2.69
CA ASN A 139 1.21 -37.55 2.16
C ASN A 139 0.56 -36.15 2.12
N MET A 140 -0.58 -35.94 2.79
CA MET A 140 -1.32 -34.66 2.76
C MET A 140 -1.77 -34.22 4.16
N TRP A 141 -1.20 -33.12 4.64
CA TRP A 141 -1.53 -32.53 5.94
C TRP A 141 -2.96 -31.99 5.99
N GLU A 142 -3.47 -31.49 4.87
CA GLU A 142 -4.81 -30.94 4.74
C GLU A 142 -5.88 -32.01 5.03
N LEU A 143 -5.79 -33.16 4.36
CA LEU A 143 -6.66 -34.30 4.63
C LEU A 143 -6.47 -34.85 6.03
N TYR A 144 -5.23 -34.89 6.53
CA TYR A 144 -4.97 -35.34 7.90
C TYR A 144 -5.71 -34.49 8.93
N PHE A 145 -5.62 -33.16 8.82
CA PHE A 145 -6.30 -32.24 9.73
C PHE A 145 -7.82 -32.31 9.57
N LEU A 146 -8.35 -32.41 8.34
CA LEU A 146 -9.79 -32.58 8.11
C LEU A 146 -10.34 -33.88 8.71
N ARG A 147 -9.62 -35.00 8.56
CA ARG A 147 -10.00 -36.31 9.15
C ARG A 147 -9.89 -36.34 10.67
N ASN A 148 -9.07 -35.47 11.26
CA ASN A 148 -8.84 -35.40 12.71
C ASN A 148 -9.35 -34.09 13.32
N MET A 149 -10.32 -33.43 12.68
CA MET A 149 -10.79 -32.09 13.08
C MET A 149 -11.21 -32.00 14.55
N GLU A 150 -11.82 -33.05 15.09
CA GLU A 150 -12.25 -33.14 16.49
C GLU A 150 -11.09 -33.07 17.50
N LYS A 151 -9.88 -33.48 17.08
CA LYS A 151 -8.66 -33.44 17.90
C LYS A 151 -7.94 -32.09 17.77
N VAL A 152 -8.25 -31.30 16.75
CA VAL A 152 -7.61 -30.01 16.50
C VAL A 152 -8.29 -28.94 17.35
N ARG A 153 -7.55 -28.41 18.33
CA ARG A 153 -8.04 -27.33 19.20
C ARG A 153 -7.32 -26.02 18.87
N LEU A 154 -8.06 -25.09 18.26
CA LEU A 154 -7.58 -23.75 17.97
C LEU A 154 -7.98 -22.75 19.06
N SER A 155 -7.11 -21.77 19.33
CA SER A 155 -7.53 -20.58 20.06
C SER A 155 -8.42 -19.68 19.20
N PRO A 156 -9.22 -18.77 19.80
CA PRO A 156 -9.95 -17.76 19.05
C PRO A 156 -9.06 -16.93 18.12
N GLU A 157 -7.83 -16.63 18.55
CA GLU A 157 -6.88 -15.82 17.77
C GLU A 157 -6.33 -16.57 16.55
N ALA A 158 -6.00 -17.86 16.70
CA ALA A 158 -5.63 -18.71 15.57
C ALA A 158 -6.79 -18.85 14.57
N GLY A 159 -8.02 -19.05 15.08
CA GLY A 159 -9.23 -19.10 14.26
C GLY A 159 -9.50 -17.78 13.53
N ARG A 160 -9.27 -16.64 14.17
CA ARG A 160 -9.43 -15.31 13.55
C ARG A 160 -8.35 -15.04 12.51
N PHE A 161 -7.11 -15.48 12.75
CA PHE A 161 -6.03 -15.36 11.78
C PHE A 161 -6.33 -16.08 10.47
N LEU A 162 -6.86 -17.30 10.54
CA LEU A 162 -7.30 -18.07 9.36
C LEU A 162 -8.37 -17.34 8.52
N GLN A 163 -9.29 -16.63 9.17
CA GLN A 163 -10.28 -15.80 8.47
C GLN A 163 -9.62 -14.61 7.78
N LEU A 164 -8.74 -13.91 8.50
CA LEU A 164 -8.10 -12.68 8.04
C LEU A 164 -7.00 -12.91 7.01
N THR A 165 -6.45 -14.13 6.92
CA THR A 165 -5.36 -14.50 6.01
C THR A 165 -5.64 -14.10 4.57
N HIS A 166 -6.86 -14.34 4.08
CA HIS A 166 -7.28 -13.99 2.73
C HIS A 166 -8.33 -12.86 2.75
N SER A 167 -8.05 -11.82 3.53
CA SER A 167 -8.83 -10.59 3.58
C SER A 167 -8.03 -9.43 2.98
N ILE A 168 -8.74 -8.37 2.56
CA ILE A 168 -8.12 -7.19 1.92
C ILE A 168 -7.01 -6.55 2.78
N GLY A 169 -7.11 -6.66 4.11
CA GLY A 169 -6.11 -6.13 5.03
C GLY A 169 -4.76 -6.87 4.97
N ASN A 170 -4.74 -8.11 4.49
CA ASN A 170 -3.54 -8.95 4.37
C ASN A 170 -3.05 -9.09 2.93
N PHE A 171 -3.62 -8.33 1.99
CA PHE A 171 -3.20 -8.33 0.60
C PHE A 171 -2.51 -7.04 0.20
N ILE A 172 -1.47 -7.16 -0.62
CA ILE A 172 -0.78 -6.02 -1.21
C ILE A 172 -0.26 -6.36 -2.61
N PRO A 173 -0.36 -5.46 -3.61
CA PRO A 173 0.29 -5.66 -4.89
C PRO A 173 1.81 -5.47 -4.76
N VAL A 174 2.58 -6.44 -5.24
CA VAL A 174 4.04 -6.47 -5.16
C VAL A 174 4.66 -6.74 -6.54
N PRO A 175 5.91 -6.31 -6.77
CA PRO A 175 6.58 -6.54 -8.04
C PRO A 175 6.87 -8.02 -8.29
N ARG A 176 7.15 -8.34 -9.56
CA ARG A 176 7.50 -9.70 -9.98
C ARG A 176 8.70 -10.25 -9.21
N GLY A 177 8.59 -11.51 -8.77
CA GLY A 177 9.64 -12.21 -8.02
C GLY A 177 9.66 -11.90 -6.52
N PHE A 178 8.96 -10.85 -6.07
CA PHE A 178 8.97 -10.40 -4.68
C PHE A 178 8.44 -11.47 -3.71
N ASN A 179 7.25 -12.02 -3.96
CA ASN A 179 6.61 -13.03 -3.10
C ASN A 179 7.55 -14.24 -2.85
N THR A 180 7.98 -14.89 -3.93
CA THR A 180 8.91 -16.03 -3.82
C THR A 180 10.29 -15.66 -3.25
N GLY A 181 10.70 -14.40 -3.44
CA GLY A 181 11.98 -13.93 -2.93
C GLY A 181 11.96 -13.71 -1.42
N ARG A 182 10.90 -13.10 -0.89
CA ARG A 182 10.77 -12.75 0.53
C ARG A 182 10.40 -13.93 1.43
N SER A 183 9.83 -15.00 0.87
CA SER A 183 9.32 -16.14 1.66
C SER A 183 10.43 -16.87 2.42
N GLY A 184 11.68 -16.75 1.97
CA GLY A 184 12.80 -17.50 2.52
C GLY A 184 12.71 -19.00 2.26
N GLU A 185 13.68 -19.73 2.79
CA GLU A 185 13.75 -21.19 2.70
C GLU A 185 12.50 -21.85 3.32
N TYR A 186 11.81 -22.70 2.56
CA TYR A 186 10.56 -23.36 2.99
C TYR A 186 9.48 -22.42 3.54
N ALA A 187 9.42 -21.18 3.02
CA ALA A 187 8.47 -20.14 3.43
C ALA A 187 8.60 -19.70 4.91
N LYS A 188 9.74 -19.96 5.56
CA LYS A 188 9.93 -19.63 6.99
C LYS A 188 9.92 -18.12 7.27
N TRP A 189 10.19 -17.27 6.29
CA TRP A 189 10.20 -15.80 6.40
C TRP A 189 8.92 -15.14 5.89
N ASP A 190 7.87 -15.93 5.58
CA ASP A 190 6.64 -15.46 4.94
C ASP A 190 5.69 -14.73 5.92
N SER A 191 6.23 -13.71 6.58
CA SER A 191 5.57 -12.80 7.49
C SER A 191 5.90 -11.36 7.14
N TRP A 192 4.87 -10.51 7.12
CA TRP A 192 5.04 -9.14 6.67
C TRP A 192 5.95 -8.31 7.54
N ASP A 193 6.00 -8.53 8.86
CA ASP A 193 6.90 -7.77 9.73
C ASP A 193 8.38 -8.02 9.42
N LEU A 194 8.76 -9.24 9.04
CA LEU A 194 10.12 -9.55 8.58
C LEU A 194 10.44 -8.83 7.28
N THR A 195 9.51 -8.87 6.32
CA THR A 195 9.63 -8.16 5.04
C THR A 195 9.74 -6.65 5.26
N LEU A 196 8.89 -6.11 6.13
CA LEU A 196 8.77 -4.71 6.44
C LEU A 196 9.99 -4.18 7.20
N ALA A 197 10.62 -5.00 8.06
CA ALA A 197 11.89 -4.69 8.70
C ALA A 197 13.01 -4.46 7.68
N GLN A 198 13.10 -5.31 6.64
CA GLN A 198 14.11 -5.16 5.60
C GLN A 198 13.83 -3.96 4.68
N ILE A 199 12.57 -3.69 4.34
CA ILE A 199 12.20 -2.49 3.57
C ILE A 199 12.49 -1.22 4.38
N PHE A 200 12.18 -1.20 5.68
CA PHE A 200 12.48 -0.07 6.56
C PHE A 200 13.99 0.18 6.65
N GLN A 201 14.79 -0.87 6.78
CA GLN A 201 16.25 -0.76 6.75
C GLN A 201 16.73 -0.19 5.41
N TRP A 202 16.19 -0.66 4.28
CA TRP A 202 16.53 -0.12 2.96
C TRP A 202 16.25 1.39 2.86
N TYR A 203 15.09 1.88 3.32
CA TYR A 203 14.84 3.33 3.33
C TYR A 203 15.76 4.10 4.27
N THR A 204 16.17 3.49 5.39
CA THR A 204 17.08 4.10 6.36
C THR A 204 18.47 4.26 5.74
N ASP A 205 18.96 3.21 5.07
CA ASP A 205 20.26 3.18 4.40
C ASP A 205 20.32 4.07 3.15
N ASN A 206 19.15 4.42 2.58
CA ASN A 206 19.01 5.20 1.35
C ASN A 206 18.26 6.53 1.55
N SER A 207 18.34 7.13 2.75
CA SER A 207 17.55 8.31 3.12
C SER A 207 17.77 9.55 2.24
N ASP A 208 18.97 9.71 1.66
CA ASP A 208 19.31 10.87 0.83
C ASP A 208 19.08 10.66 -0.68
N MET A 209 18.76 9.45 -1.14
CA MET A 209 18.45 9.06 -2.55
C MET A 209 19.38 9.61 -3.67
N ALA A 210 20.49 10.26 -3.31
CA ALA A 210 21.41 10.99 -4.20
C ALA A 210 22.73 10.23 -4.43
N THR A 211 22.90 9.08 -3.79
CA THR A 211 24.08 8.21 -3.85
C THR A 211 23.75 6.85 -4.47
N ILE A 212 24.78 6.04 -4.73
CA ILE A 212 24.62 4.61 -5.07
C ILE A 212 23.67 3.96 -4.06
N CYS A 213 22.61 3.32 -4.56
CA CYS A 213 21.62 2.65 -3.73
C CYS A 213 22.27 1.47 -2.99
N ASN A 214 22.14 1.45 -1.66
CA ASN A 214 22.57 0.34 -0.83
C ASN A 214 21.49 -0.75 -0.83
N HIS A 215 21.81 -1.89 -1.45
CA HIS A 215 20.91 -3.03 -1.56
C HIS A 215 21.07 -4.06 -0.44
N GLY A 216 21.94 -3.87 0.55
CA GLY A 216 22.25 -4.89 1.56
C GLY A 216 21.02 -5.49 2.25
N ALA A 217 20.04 -4.65 2.62
CA ALA A 217 18.78 -5.12 3.22
C ALA A 217 17.92 -5.96 2.26
N LEU A 218 17.82 -5.56 0.99
CA LEU A 218 17.09 -6.32 -0.04
C LEU A 218 17.84 -7.58 -0.46
N GLU A 219 19.18 -7.54 -0.48
CA GLU A 219 20.00 -8.70 -0.74
C GLU A 219 19.81 -9.79 0.31
N HIS A 220 19.64 -9.38 1.58
CA HIS A 220 19.33 -10.29 2.66
C HIS A 220 17.90 -10.83 2.55
N LEU A 221 16.91 -9.95 2.30
CA LEU A 221 15.50 -10.35 2.12
C LEU A 221 15.33 -11.37 0.98
N PHE A 222 16.00 -11.14 -0.15
CA PHE A 222 15.88 -11.95 -1.37
C PHE A 222 17.01 -12.98 -1.52
N THR A 223 17.61 -13.41 -0.41
CA THR A 223 18.69 -14.42 -0.42
C THR A 223 18.31 -15.68 -1.21
N TYR A 224 17.05 -16.10 -1.13
CA TYR A 224 16.55 -17.33 -1.77
C TYR A 224 15.78 -17.07 -3.08
N ALA A 225 15.80 -15.84 -3.60
CA ALA A 225 15.14 -15.52 -4.86
C ALA A 225 15.85 -16.19 -6.04
N LYS A 226 15.10 -16.90 -6.89
CA LYS A 226 15.63 -17.57 -8.10
C LYS A 226 16.39 -16.60 -9.01
N ASN A 227 15.84 -15.39 -9.21
CA ASN A 227 16.45 -14.32 -10.00
C ASN A 227 16.68 -13.09 -9.10
N LYS A 228 17.58 -13.22 -8.12
CA LYS A 228 17.83 -12.23 -7.07
C LYS A 228 18.04 -10.81 -7.60
N GLU A 229 18.91 -10.62 -8.58
CA GLU A 229 19.22 -9.29 -9.14
C GLU A 229 17.98 -8.60 -9.72
N SER A 230 17.24 -9.28 -10.61
CA SER A 230 16.00 -8.72 -11.15
C SER A 230 14.94 -8.45 -10.07
N THR A 231 14.87 -9.29 -9.04
CA THR A 231 13.93 -9.12 -7.93
C THR A 231 14.27 -7.86 -7.12
N ILE A 232 15.56 -7.62 -6.87
CA ILE A 232 16.05 -6.40 -6.23
C ILE A 232 15.71 -5.19 -7.09
N GLN A 233 16.00 -5.22 -8.40
CA GLN A 233 15.72 -4.10 -9.31
C GLN A 233 14.23 -3.74 -9.36
N TYR A 234 13.34 -4.74 -9.49
CA TYR A 234 11.90 -4.48 -9.49
C TYR A 234 11.40 -3.98 -8.13
N CYS A 235 11.95 -4.50 -7.03
CA CYS A 235 11.63 -4.03 -5.69
C CYS A 235 12.11 -2.59 -5.47
N GLU A 236 13.35 -2.27 -5.85
CA GLU A 236 13.92 -0.93 -5.76
C GLU A 236 13.05 0.07 -6.51
N ALA A 237 12.71 -0.23 -7.77
CA ALA A 237 11.85 0.63 -8.58
C ALA A 237 10.49 0.86 -7.91
N TRP A 238 9.88 -0.19 -7.34
CA TRP A 238 8.64 -0.08 -6.56
C TRP A 238 8.80 0.81 -5.32
N LEU A 239 9.87 0.64 -4.54
CA LEU A 239 10.12 1.46 -3.35
C LEU A 239 10.39 2.93 -3.71
N GLN A 240 11.13 3.19 -4.79
CA GLN A 240 11.43 4.55 -5.25
C GLN A 240 10.17 5.34 -5.64
N LEU A 241 9.07 4.69 -6.05
CA LEU A 241 7.79 5.37 -6.35
C LEU A 241 7.28 6.22 -5.18
N PHE A 242 7.52 5.77 -3.95
CA PHE A 242 7.01 6.43 -2.75
C PHE A 242 7.97 7.51 -2.23
N GLY A 243 9.24 7.45 -2.62
CA GLY A 243 10.32 8.38 -2.24
C GLY A 243 10.77 8.28 -0.79
N THR A 244 9.85 8.13 0.17
CA THR A 244 10.17 8.03 1.61
C THR A 244 9.44 6.88 2.27
N TRP A 245 10.03 6.35 3.34
CA TRP A 245 9.39 5.35 4.21
C TRP A 245 7.99 5.76 4.67
N LYS A 246 7.83 7.03 5.06
CA LYS A 246 6.54 7.56 5.53
C LYS A 246 5.47 7.50 4.44
N ASN A 247 5.82 7.81 3.20
CA ASN A 247 4.90 7.71 2.07
C ASN A 247 4.61 6.25 1.73
N PHE A 248 5.63 5.37 1.74
CA PHE A 248 5.45 3.93 1.54
C PHE A 248 4.43 3.34 2.51
N VAL A 249 4.56 3.68 3.81
CA VAL A 249 3.62 3.23 4.83
C VAL A 249 2.22 3.78 4.56
N LYS A 250 2.09 5.09 4.33
CA LYS A 250 0.80 5.76 4.17
C LYS A 250 0.05 5.32 2.92
N GLU A 251 0.73 5.27 1.77
CA GLU A 251 0.12 4.96 0.48
C GLU A 251 -0.22 3.48 0.32
N ASN A 252 0.35 2.60 1.15
CA ASN A 252 0.01 1.18 1.22
C ASN A 252 -0.85 0.81 2.45
N TYR A 253 -1.34 1.80 3.22
CA TYR A 253 -2.19 1.62 4.40
C TYR A 253 -1.54 0.75 5.49
N LEU A 254 -0.22 0.88 5.69
CA LEU A 254 0.58 0.05 6.60
C LEU A 254 0.75 0.67 8.00
N GLU A 255 0.02 1.72 8.35
CA GLU A 255 0.14 2.40 9.66
C GLU A 255 -0.08 1.44 10.83
N ALA A 256 -0.94 0.44 10.66
CA ALA A 256 -1.18 -0.59 11.66
C ALA A 256 0.04 -1.49 11.92
N PHE A 257 0.96 -1.62 10.96
CA PHE A 257 2.14 -2.48 11.02
C PHE A 257 3.37 -1.79 11.61
N VAL A 258 3.31 -0.49 11.86
CA VAL A 258 4.40 0.29 12.47
C VAL A 258 4.02 0.79 13.86
N ASP A 259 5.02 1.04 14.69
CA ASP A 259 4.85 1.68 15.99
C ASP A 259 4.68 3.20 15.86
N LYS A 260 4.55 3.90 17.00
CA LYS A 260 4.36 5.36 17.01
C LYS A 260 5.55 6.15 16.46
N LYS A 261 6.74 5.53 16.38
CA LYS A 261 7.95 6.12 15.79
C LYS A 261 8.10 5.77 14.31
N GLY A 262 7.18 4.98 13.76
CA GLY A 262 7.23 4.49 12.39
C GLY A 262 8.12 3.26 12.21
N VAL A 263 8.57 2.61 13.29
CA VAL A 263 9.39 1.39 13.19
C VAL A 263 8.47 0.18 13.02
N PRO A 264 8.79 -0.79 12.12
CA PRO A 264 8.00 -2.01 11.96
C PRO A 264 7.81 -2.77 13.28
N LYS A 265 6.56 -3.16 13.55
CA LYS A 265 6.22 -4.00 14.72
C LYS A 265 6.68 -5.41 14.48
N LYS A 266 7.25 -6.04 15.50
CA LYS A 266 7.47 -7.49 15.54
C LYS A 266 6.19 -8.21 15.96
N PHE A 267 5.84 -9.30 15.31
CA PHE A 267 4.64 -10.07 15.65
C PHE A 267 4.79 -10.90 16.93
N PHE A 268 6.02 -11.22 17.34
CA PHE A 268 6.30 -11.75 18.67
C PHE A 268 7.69 -11.30 19.15
N PRO A 269 8.00 -11.40 20.46
CA PRO A 269 9.30 -11.01 20.98
C PRO A 269 10.45 -11.77 20.31
N GLY A 270 11.43 -11.02 19.81
CA GLY A 270 12.58 -11.61 19.11
C GLY A 270 12.29 -12.13 17.70
N HIS A 271 11.14 -11.80 17.09
CA HIS A 271 10.88 -12.14 15.69
C HIS A 271 11.89 -11.41 14.77
N SER A 272 12.62 -12.18 13.97
CA SER A 272 13.63 -11.73 12.99
C SER A 272 13.88 -12.82 11.94
N LEU A 273 14.70 -12.55 10.92
CA LEU A 273 15.06 -13.56 9.91
C LEU A 273 15.80 -14.77 10.53
N GLU A 274 16.55 -14.55 11.62
CA GLU A 274 17.27 -15.58 12.39
C GLU A 274 16.35 -16.36 13.35
N ASN A 275 15.23 -15.76 13.75
CA ASN A 275 14.22 -16.38 14.58
C ASN A 275 12.81 -16.14 13.98
N PRO A 276 12.51 -16.79 12.83
CA PRO A 276 11.41 -16.34 11.96
C PRO A 276 10.07 -17.01 12.23
N LEU A 277 10.04 -18.00 13.14
CA LEU A 277 8.81 -18.72 13.48
C LEU A 277 8.68 -18.81 15.01
N PRO A 278 7.47 -18.69 15.57
CA PRO A 278 7.22 -18.98 16.97
C PRO A 278 7.60 -20.43 17.30
N LYS A 279 8.15 -20.64 18.50
CA LYS A 279 8.60 -21.96 19.00
C LYS A 279 7.71 -22.50 20.10
N THR A 280 7.00 -21.63 20.80
CA THR A 280 6.11 -22.00 21.91
C THR A 280 4.67 -21.61 21.63
N LEU A 281 3.71 -22.29 22.27
CA LEU A 281 2.29 -21.92 22.17
C LEU A 281 2.05 -20.46 22.56
N LYS A 282 2.77 -19.93 23.56
CA LYS A 282 2.66 -18.53 24.00
C LYS A 282 3.12 -17.55 22.92
N GLU A 283 4.22 -17.86 22.23
CA GLU A 283 4.69 -17.04 21.11
C GLU A 283 3.71 -17.09 19.94
N TYR A 284 3.12 -18.25 19.64
CA TYR A 284 2.06 -18.37 18.63
C TYR A 284 0.83 -17.52 18.95
N GLU A 285 0.33 -17.55 20.19
CA GLU A 285 -0.79 -16.68 20.58
C GLU A 285 -0.43 -15.19 20.43
N THR A 286 0.80 -14.81 20.80
CA THR A 286 1.28 -13.43 20.64
C THR A 286 1.38 -13.02 19.16
N PHE A 287 1.87 -13.94 18.32
CA PHE A 287 1.94 -13.78 16.88
C PHE A 287 0.54 -13.56 16.30
N PHE A 288 -0.43 -14.45 16.58
CA PHE A 288 -1.79 -14.35 16.08
C PHE A 288 -2.48 -13.06 16.54
N GLN A 289 -2.39 -12.71 17.82
CA GLN A 289 -2.96 -11.47 18.35
C GLN A 289 -2.41 -10.22 17.63
N THR A 290 -1.09 -10.17 17.43
CA THR A 290 -0.43 -9.02 16.82
C THR A 290 -0.77 -8.90 15.35
N VAL A 291 -0.66 -10.00 14.58
CA VAL A 291 -0.94 -9.99 13.14
C VAL A 291 -2.42 -9.75 12.86
N ASN A 292 -3.34 -10.34 13.64
CA ASN A 292 -4.78 -10.09 13.54
C ASN A 292 -5.07 -8.60 13.68
N LYS A 293 -4.53 -7.97 14.73
CA LYS A 293 -4.72 -6.53 14.98
C LYS A 293 -4.22 -5.68 13.81
N CYS A 294 -3.05 -6.02 13.25
CA CYS A 294 -2.49 -5.31 12.10
C CYS A 294 -3.38 -5.44 10.85
N ILE A 295 -3.75 -6.68 10.50
CA ILE A 295 -4.59 -6.97 9.33
C ILE A 295 -5.97 -6.31 9.46
N GLU A 296 -6.62 -6.41 10.62
CA GLU A 296 -7.95 -5.81 10.82
C GLU A 296 -7.92 -4.29 10.70
N GLN A 297 -6.94 -3.64 11.33
CA GLN A 297 -6.85 -2.18 11.31
C GLN A 297 -6.59 -1.68 9.89
N ARG A 298 -5.67 -2.32 9.17
CA ARG A 298 -5.39 -2.03 7.76
C ARG A 298 -6.61 -2.28 6.88
N GLY A 299 -7.27 -3.43 7.06
CA GLY A 299 -8.49 -3.77 6.32
C GLY A 299 -9.61 -2.74 6.54
N LYS A 300 -9.83 -2.31 7.79
CA LYS A 300 -10.82 -1.28 8.13
C LYS A 300 -10.49 0.05 7.46
N GLN A 301 -9.21 0.43 7.43
CA GLN A 301 -8.75 1.66 6.77
C GLN A 301 -9.02 1.61 5.26
N ILE A 302 -8.68 0.50 4.59
CA ILE A 302 -8.94 0.30 3.16
C ILE A 302 -10.45 0.30 2.88
N ALA A 303 -11.23 -0.47 3.66
CA ALA A 303 -12.67 -0.55 3.49
C ALA A 303 -13.36 0.81 3.65
N ASN A 304 -12.98 1.59 4.67
CA ASN A 304 -13.49 2.95 4.87
C ASN A 304 -13.15 3.88 3.71
N PHE A 305 -11.92 3.77 3.17
CA PHE A 305 -11.52 4.54 2.00
C PHE A 305 -12.38 4.20 0.77
N LEU A 306 -12.59 2.91 0.49
CA LEU A 306 -13.42 2.45 -0.61
C LEU A 306 -14.89 2.90 -0.47
N MET A 307 -15.49 2.75 0.71
CA MET A 307 -16.86 3.20 0.98
C MET A 307 -17.02 4.72 0.78
N ASN A 308 -16.06 5.52 1.24
CA ASN A 308 -16.12 6.98 1.06
C ASN A 308 -16.00 7.40 -0.41
N ARG A 309 -15.21 6.68 -1.23
CA ARG A 309 -15.15 6.95 -2.68
C ARG A 309 -16.48 6.65 -3.36
N GLU A 310 -17.15 5.57 -2.98
CA GLU A 310 -18.41 5.17 -3.59
C GLU A 310 -19.57 6.07 -3.18
N ASN A 311 -19.68 6.42 -1.90
CA ASN A 311 -20.65 7.40 -1.43
C ASN A 311 -20.44 8.78 -2.09
N GLY A 312 -19.18 9.17 -2.31
CA GLY A 312 -18.84 10.37 -3.08
C GLY A 312 -19.31 10.29 -4.53
N ALA A 313 -19.12 9.15 -5.20
CA ALA A 313 -19.59 8.93 -6.56
C ALA A 313 -21.13 8.87 -6.66
N GLU A 314 -21.82 8.24 -5.70
CA GLU A 314 -23.29 8.20 -5.64
C GLU A 314 -23.89 9.59 -5.37
N SER A 315 -23.24 10.42 -4.55
CA SER A 315 -23.67 11.80 -4.32
C SER A 315 -23.59 12.68 -5.57
N MET A 316 -22.68 12.35 -6.50
CA MET A 316 -22.62 12.97 -7.83
C MET A 316 -23.67 12.37 -8.79
N GLY A 317 -24.10 11.11 -8.59
CA GLY A 317 -25.10 10.42 -9.42
C GLY A 317 -26.57 10.74 -9.09
N LYS A 318 -26.87 11.22 -7.88
CA LYS A 318 -28.25 11.56 -7.43
C LYS A 318 -28.72 12.97 -7.83
N GLY A 319 -27.92 13.72 -8.59
CA GLY A 319 -28.27 15.05 -9.12
C GLY A 319 -28.81 15.08 -10.55
N ALA A 320 -29.01 13.93 -11.20
CA ALA A 320 -29.50 13.86 -12.57
C ALA A 320 -31.03 13.73 -12.65
N SER A 321 -31.75 14.83 -12.41
CA SER A 321 -33.16 14.94 -12.81
C SER A 321 -33.24 15.29 -14.30
N THR A 322 -33.94 14.45 -15.07
CA THR A 322 -34.46 14.64 -16.45
C THR A 322 -33.96 15.86 -17.22
N PHE A 323 -33.02 15.61 -18.14
CA PHE A 323 -32.49 16.56 -19.11
C PHE A 323 -33.62 17.17 -19.96
N SER A 324 -33.88 18.46 -19.81
CA SER A 324 -34.91 19.19 -20.55
C SER A 324 -34.35 19.79 -21.85
N PHE A 325 -35.21 20.07 -22.83
CA PHE A 325 -34.81 20.68 -24.11
C PHE A 325 -34.12 22.05 -23.93
N SER A 326 -34.42 22.76 -22.83
CA SER A 326 -33.72 23.98 -22.40
C SER A 326 -32.27 23.73 -21.97
N ASP A 327 -31.95 22.56 -21.41
CA ASP A 327 -30.58 22.19 -21.02
C ASP A 327 -29.70 21.93 -22.25
N LEU A 328 -30.31 21.45 -23.35
CA LEU A 328 -29.66 21.24 -24.64
C LEU A 328 -29.31 22.57 -25.33
N GLN A 329 -30.14 23.59 -25.13
CA GLN A 329 -29.94 24.94 -25.67
C GLN A 329 -28.84 25.67 -24.89
N ASN A 330 -28.86 25.57 -23.55
CA ASN A 330 -27.78 26.05 -22.68
C ASN A 330 -26.45 25.32 -22.92
N ALA A 331 -26.45 24.01 -23.16
CA ALA A 331 -25.23 23.26 -23.47
C ALA A 331 -24.61 23.69 -24.81
N LYS A 332 -25.43 24.09 -25.80
CA LYS A 332 -24.96 24.60 -27.08
C LYS A 332 -24.36 26.00 -26.96
N GLU A 333 -24.96 26.86 -26.14
CA GLU A 333 -24.39 28.19 -25.83
C GLU A 333 -23.11 28.07 -24.98
N THR A 334 -23.09 27.18 -23.99
CA THR A 334 -21.91 26.91 -23.16
C THR A 334 -20.79 26.27 -23.99
N PHE A 335 -21.11 25.38 -24.94
CA PHE A 335 -20.12 24.79 -25.86
C PHE A 335 -19.59 25.84 -26.85
N LEU A 336 -20.43 26.75 -27.35
CA LEU A 336 -19.98 27.89 -28.15
C LEU A 336 -19.10 28.82 -27.31
N GLU A 337 -19.46 29.15 -26.07
CA GLU A 337 -18.60 29.91 -25.17
C GLU A 337 -17.30 29.17 -24.83
N TYR A 338 -17.33 27.85 -24.69
CA TYR A 338 -16.13 27.04 -24.45
C TYR A 338 -15.24 26.99 -25.69
N VAL A 339 -15.82 26.90 -26.88
CA VAL A 339 -15.10 26.94 -28.16
C VAL A 339 -14.56 28.35 -28.44
N TYR A 340 -15.30 29.42 -28.13
CA TYR A 340 -14.80 30.80 -28.20
C TYR A 340 -13.73 31.08 -27.13
N SER A 341 -13.86 30.49 -25.93
CA SER A 341 -12.84 30.49 -24.87
C SER A 341 -11.58 29.73 -25.30
N PHE A 342 -11.74 28.59 -25.98
CA PHE A 342 -10.64 27.78 -26.52
C PHE A 342 -9.99 28.44 -27.77
N LEU A 343 -10.76 29.17 -28.57
CA LEU A 343 -10.24 30.02 -29.65
C LEU A 343 -9.63 31.34 -29.13
N SER A 344 -9.92 31.70 -27.87
CA SER A 344 -9.30 32.83 -27.16
C SER A 344 -8.08 32.43 -26.32
N ILE A 345 -7.52 31.22 -26.52
CA ILE A 345 -6.27 30.79 -25.89
C ILE A 345 -5.23 31.89 -26.10
N SER A 346 -4.87 32.56 -25.00
CA SER A 346 -3.78 33.53 -24.92
C SER A 346 -2.63 32.99 -25.75
N THR A 347 -2.23 33.78 -26.76
CA THR A 347 -1.18 33.47 -27.74
C THR A 347 0.08 32.89 -27.10
N TRP A 348 0.30 33.13 -25.80
CA TRP A 348 1.40 32.59 -25.01
C TRP A 348 1.31 31.08 -24.71
N LYS A 349 0.13 30.49 -24.48
CA LYS A 349 -0.01 29.04 -24.21
C LYS A 349 0.19 28.19 -25.47
N LEU A 350 -0.29 28.68 -26.63
CA LEU A 350 -0.01 28.09 -27.95
C LEU A 350 1.48 28.21 -28.31
N LYS A 351 2.11 29.35 -27.98
CA LYS A 351 3.57 29.52 -28.10
C LYS A 351 4.33 28.55 -27.19
N LEU A 352 3.86 28.28 -25.98
CA LEU A 352 4.51 27.36 -25.03
C LEU A 352 4.45 25.90 -25.51
N LEU A 353 3.29 25.47 -26.02
CA LEU A 353 3.11 24.14 -26.59
C LEU A 353 3.93 23.98 -27.87
N GLY A 354 3.95 25.01 -28.73
CA GLY A 354 4.78 25.06 -29.93
C GLY A 354 6.27 25.02 -29.62
N PHE A 355 6.73 25.66 -28.54
CA PHE A 355 8.13 25.63 -28.09
C PHE A 355 8.53 24.24 -27.57
N PHE A 356 7.62 23.56 -26.85
CA PHE A 356 7.83 22.19 -26.38
C PHE A 356 7.88 21.17 -27.52
N LEU A 357 6.98 21.28 -28.49
CA LEU A 357 6.97 20.41 -29.68
C LEU A 357 8.19 20.69 -30.56
N PHE A 358 8.61 21.95 -30.69
CA PHE A 358 9.86 22.31 -31.35
C PHE A 358 11.06 21.65 -30.65
N TYR A 359 11.15 21.65 -29.33
CA TYR A 359 12.24 21.00 -28.58
C TYR A 359 12.34 19.49 -28.85
N ILE A 360 11.22 18.77 -28.83
CA ILE A 360 11.19 17.31 -29.09
C ILE A 360 11.68 17.00 -30.50
N ILE A 361 11.33 17.84 -31.48
CA ILE A 361 11.66 17.62 -32.89
C ILE A 361 13.08 18.11 -33.23
N PHE A 362 13.51 19.24 -32.67
CA PHE A 362 14.80 19.87 -33.02
C PHE A 362 15.99 19.38 -32.18
N SER A 363 15.78 18.87 -30.96
CA SER A 363 16.86 18.37 -30.10
C SER A 363 17.70 17.25 -30.75
N PRO A 364 17.11 16.24 -31.43
CA PRO A 364 17.88 15.22 -32.15
C PRO A 364 18.64 15.77 -33.37
N VAL A 365 18.10 16.83 -34.00
CA VAL A 365 18.70 17.47 -35.19
C VAL A 365 19.91 18.31 -34.79
N MET A 366 19.83 19.06 -33.69
CA MET A 366 20.93 19.91 -33.19
C MET A 366 22.14 19.11 -32.69
N ILE A 367 21.91 17.91 -32.13
CA ILE A 367 22.97 16.96 -31.75
C ILE A 367 23.72 16.46 -32.98
N LYS A 368 23.03 16.25 -34.11
CA LYS A 368 23.64 15.82 -35.39
C LYS A 368 24.42 16.93 -36.11
N MET A 369 24.20 18.20 -35.79
CA MET A 369 24.82 19.34 -36.52
C MET A 369 26.04 19.97 -35.81
N GLU A 370 26.61 19.33 -34.76
CA GLU A 370 27.81 19.81 -34.05
C GLU A 370 27.77 21.31 -33.65
N VAL A 371 26.59 21.82 -33.29
CA VAL A 371 26.44 23.24 -32.94
C VAL A 371 27.08 23.51 -31.57
N HIS A 372 28.02 24.46 -31.54
CA HIS A 372 28.86 24.90 -30.42
C HIS A 372 28.29 24.63 -29.00
N SER A 373 29.06 23.86 -28.21
CA SER A 373 28.76 23.42 -26.84
C SER A 373 28.28 24.51 -25.88
N LEU A 374 28.67 25.77 -26.09
CA LEU A 374 28.27 26.91 -25.24
C LEU A 374 26.76 27.21 -25.33
N TYR A 375 26.15 27.14 -26.52
CA TYR A 375 24.72 27.42 -26.68
C TYR A 375 23.84 26.34 -26.04
N GLN A 376 24.26 25.08 -26.11
CA GLN A 376 23.56 23.96 -25.46
C GLN A 376 23.58 24.09 -23.94
N VAL A 377 24.70 24.53 -23.36
CA VAL A 377 24.82 24.76 -21.91
C VAL A 377 23.94 25.93 -21.45
N ILE A 378 24.00 27.08 -22.13
CA ILE A 378 23.19 28.26 -21.78
C ILE A 378 21.69 27.93 -21.84
N PHE A 379 21.27 27.20 -22.87
CA PHE A 379 19.87 26.83 -23.04
C PHE A 379 19.40 25.78 -22.03
N SER A 380 20.26 24.81 -21.66
CA SER A 380 19.95 23.82 -20.62
C SER A 380 19.78 24.46 -19.24
N VAL A 381 20.64 25.44 -18.91
CA VAL A 381 20.51 26.22 -17.66
C VAL A 381 19.20 27.01 -17.63
N ALA A 382 18.79 27.62 -18.75
CA ALA A 382 17.53 28.34 -18.83
C ALA A 382 16.31 27.42 -18.60
N VAL A 383 16.34 26.17 -19.10
CA VAL A 383 15.29 25.17 -18.85
C VAL A 383 15.24 24.76 -17.39
N ILE A 384 16.38 24.54 -16.74
CA ILE A 384 16.43 24.20 -15.31
C ILE A 384 15.84 25.32 -14.45
N ILE A 385 16.19 26.58 -14.75
CA ILE A 385 15.62 27.75 -14.06
C ILE A 385 14.10 27.82 -14.27
N PHE A 386 13.62 27.56 -15.48
CA PHE A 386 12.19 27.54 -15.78
C PHE A 386 11.45 26.41 -15.03
N LEU A 387 12.02 25.20 -14.98
CA LEU A 387 11.45 24.09 -14.21
C LEU A 387 11.43 24.38 -12.71
N ALA A 388 12.50 24.97 -12.16
CA ALA A 388 12.54 25.42 -10.78
C ALA A 388 11.45 26.48 -10.50
N PHE A 389 11.24 27.43 -11.42
CA PHE A 389 10.16 28.40 -11.32
C PHE A 389 8.78 27.73 -11.32
N LEU A 390 8.55 26.73 -12.18
CA LEU A 390 7.31 25.96 -12.17
C LEU A 390 7.11 25.24 -10.84
N ILE A 391 8.11 24.52 -10.33
CA ILE A 391 8.03 23.82 -9.04
C ILE A 391 7.67 24.80 -7.92
N ILE A 392 8.32 25.96 -7.86
CA ILE A 392 8.03 27.03 -6.89
C ILE A 392 6.59 27.54 -7.08
N TYR A 393 6.17 27.80 -8.31
CA TYR A 393 4.82 28.28 -8.62
C TYR A 393 3.73 27.25 -8.23
N PHE A 394 3.94 25.97 -8.51
CA PHE A 394 2.98 24.92 -8.18
C PHE A 394 2.95 24.64 -6.67
N SER A 395 4.10 24.59 -6.00
CA SER A 395 4.20 24.36 -4.55
C SER A 395 3.64 25.52 -3.73
N LEU A 396 4.06 26.76 -3.99
CA LEU A 396 3.48 27.95 -3.36
C LEU A 396 1.99 28.09 -3.73
N GLY A 397 1.64 27.82 -4.98
CA GLY A 397 0.26 27.92 -5.47
C GLY A 397 -0.68 26.95 -4.78
N ALA A 398 -0.21 25.76 -4.43
CA ALA A 398 -0.97 24.79 -3.63
C ALA A 398 -1.19 25.30 -2.20
N MET A 399 -0.17 25.90 -1.58
CA MET A 399 -0.31 26.51 -0.25
C MET A 399 -1.30 27.67 -0.25
N TYR A 400 -1.37 28.50 -1.28
CA TYR A 400 -2.32 29.63 -1.33
C TYR A 400 -3.60 29.33 -2.14
N LYS A 401 -3.96 28.05 -2.25
CA LYS A 401 -5.18 27.59 -2.93
C LYS A 401 -6.39 27.71 -2.00
N CYS A 402 -7.46 28.34 -2.48
CA CYS A 402 -8.73 28.38 -1.76
C CYS A 402 -9.39 26.98 -1.80
N PRO A 403 -9.81 26.42 -0.64
CA PRO A 403 -10.51 25.14 -0.59
C PRO A 403 -11.88 25.18 -1.27
N THR A 404 -12.55 26.33 -1.30
CA THR A 404 -13.88 26.50 -1.91
C THR A 404 -13.78 26.67 -3.43
N CYS A 405 -13.20 27.77 -3.92
CA CYS A 405 -13.19 28.07 -5.36
C CYS A 405 -12.03 27.44 -6.15
N LYS A 406 -11.13 26.70 -5.47
CA LYS A 406 -9.97 25.98 -6.02
C LYS A 406 -8.93 26.83 -6.79
N LYS A 407 -9.08 28.14 -6.88
CA LYS A 407 -8.08 29.04 -7.49
C LYS A 407 -6.84 29.17 -6.59
N ARG A 408 -5.66 29.34 -7.20
CA ARG A 408 -4.36 29.45 -6.53
C ARG A 408 -3.98 30.91 -6.31
N PHE A 409 -3.15 31.18 -5.30
CA PHE A 409 -2.65 32.52 -4.96
C PHE A 409 -3.73 33.56 -4.64
N VAL A 410 -4.91 33.10 -4.23
CA VAL A 410 -6.07 33.97 -3.92
C VAL A 410 -6.27 34.19 -2.43
N LEU A 411 -5.58 33.45 -1.56
CA LEU A 411 -5.72 33.59 -0.11
C LEU A 411 -4.94 34.80 0.41
N LYS A 412 -5.65 35.75 1.03
CA LYS A 412 -5.08 36.90 1.75
C LYS A 412 -5.13 36.61 3.23
N ARG A 413 -3.98 36.63 3.91
CA ARG A 413 -3.94 36.51 5.37
C ARG A 413 -4.52 37.78 6.00
N ILE A 414 -5.43 37.62 6.95
CA ILE A 414 -6.06 38.72 7.69
C ILE A 414 -5.40 38.84 9.05
N GLU A 415 -5.48 37.77 9.85
CA GLU A 415 -4.99 37.78 11.23
C GLU A 415 -4.36 36.45 11.62
N LYS A 416 -3.73 36.44 12.79
CA LYS A 416 -3.11 35.26 13.39
C LYS A 416 -3.33 35.31 14.88
N ASN A 417 -4.10 34.35 15.38
CA ASN A 417 -4.49 34.26 16.78
C ASN A 417 -3.74 33.10 17.44
N LEU A 418 -3.34 33.28 18.70
CA LEU A 418 -2.79 32.19 19.53
C LEU A 418 -3.97 31.41 20.12
N VAL A 419 -4.09 30.13 19.77
CA VAL A 419 -5.17 29.25 20.22
C VAL A 419 -4.81 28.57 21.54
N SER A 420 -3.58 28.05 21.63
CA SER A 420 -3.12 27.37 22.84
C SER A 420 -1.61 27.49 23.02
N SER A 421 -1.19 27.40 24.28
CA SER A 421 0.21 27.38 24.67
C SER A 421 0.38 26.33 25.77
N GLU A 422 1.23 25.34 25.54
CA GLU A 422 1.51 24.26 26.49
C GLU A 422 3.02 24.10 26.72
N ARG A 423 3.39 23.71 27.94
CA ARG A 423 4.78 23.36 28.27
C ARG A 423 5.06 21.96 27.75
N ILE A 424 6.12 21.82 26.98
CA ILE A 424 6.56 20.56 26.39
C ILE A 424 8.02 20.30 26.74
N SER A 425 8.45 19.05 26.63
CA SER A 425 9.87 18.70 26.65
C SER A 425 10.32 18.50 25.22
N ILE A 426 11.19 19.40 24.73
CA ILE A 426 11.73 19.36 23.36
C ILE A 426 13.03 18.57 23.41
N LEU A 427 13.14 17.53 22.58
CA LEU A 427 14.39 16.82 22.38
C LEU A 427 15.34 17.71 21.57
N GLN A 428 16.47 18.10 22.17
CA GLN A 428 17.48 18.90 21.49
C GLN A 428 18.82 18.16 21.47
N GLU A 429 19.46 18.23 20.31
CA GLU A 429 20.83 17.77 20.12
C GLU A 429 21.81 18.76 20.77
N VAL A 430 22.44 18.37 21.88
CA VAL A 430 23.44 19.18 22.58
C VAL A 430 24.84 18.76 22.13
N LYS A 431 25.59 19.70 21.58
CA LYS A 431 26.96 19.50 21.09
C LYS A 431 27.96 19.84 22.19
N THR A 432 28.68 18.84 22.68
CA THR A 432 29.82 19.01 23.59
C THR A 432 31.01 19.50 22.79
N ARG A 433 31.56 20.66 23.14
CA ARG A 433 32.69 21.28 22.44
C ARG A 433 33.94 21.27 23.31
N ASN A 434 35.12 21.07 22.71
CA ASN A 434 36.39 21.22 23.39
C ASN A 434 36.78 22.70 23.57
N ARG A 435 37.90 22.97 24.25
CA ARG A 435 38.41 24.32 24.52
C ARG A 435 38.70 25.15 23.25
N ASN A 436 38.83 24.50 22.10
CA ASN A 436 39.04 25.16 20.80
C ASN A 436 37.72 25.40 20.04
N GLY A 437 36.56 25.08 20.64
CA GLY A 437 35.24 25.26 20.04
C GLY A 437 34.78 24.12 19.12
N ASN A 438 35.61 23.09 18.93
CA ASN A 438 35.30 21.95 18.07
C ASN A 438 34.37 20.97 18.77
N VAL A 439 33.35 20.49 18.07
CA VAL A 439 32.39 19.50 18.57
C VAL A 439 33.12 18.17 18.75
N VAL A 440 33.18 17.68 19.99
CA VAL A 440 33.84 16.42 20.39
C VAL A 440 32.87 15.34 20.84
N GLY A 441 31.59 15.68 20.93
CA GLY A 441 30.53 14.73 21.23
C GLY A 441 29.16 15.36 21.05
N THR A 442 28.17 14.53 20.81
CA THR A 442 26.79 14.94 20.64
C THR A 442 25.93 14.06 21.53
N GLN A 443 25.07 14.66 22.34
CA GLN A 443 24.12 13.95 23.19
C GLN A 443 22.72 14.56 23.04
N GLU A 444 21.71 13.71 22.99
CA GLU A 444 20.33 14.16 22.98
C GLU A 444 19.87 14.43 24.41
N GLN A 445 19.31 15.61 24.65
CA GLN A 445 18.76 15.99 25.95
C GLN A 445 17.38 16.62 25.78
N TYR A 446 16.44 16.20 26.61
CA TYR A 446 15.14 16.87 26.72
C TYR A 446 15.32 18.17 27.49
N ILE A 447 15.02 19.28 26.84
CA ILE A 447 14.99 20.61 27.45
C ILE A 447 13.54 21.11 27.56
N PRO A 448 13.20 21.88 28.59
CA PRO A 448 11.89 22.48 28.70
C PRO A 448 11.66 23.47 27.55
N GLY A 449 10.48 23.39 26.94
CA GLY A 449 10.06 24.26 25.85
C GLY A 449 8.57 24.59 25.92
N THR A 450 8.12 25.40 24.98
CA THR A 450 6.73 25.82 24.87
C THR A 450 6.22 25.55 23.45
N LYS A 451 5.16 24.75 23.32
CA LYS A 451 4.40 24.60 22.07
C LYS A 451 3.32 25.67 22.01
N ARG A 452 3.28 26.41 20.91
CA ARG A 452 2.24 27.40 20.62
C ARG A 452 1.49 27.00 19.37
N ILE A 453 0.18 26.82 19.47
CA ILE A 453 -0.70 26.58 18.32
C ILE A 453 -1.33 27.90 17.92
N TYR A 454 -1.11 28.32 16.68
CA TYR A 454 -1.70 29.51 16.10
C TYR A 454 -2.75 29.10 15.09
N GLU A 455 -3.86 29.84 15.06
CA GLU A 455 -4.81 29.79 13.96
C GLU A 455 -4.61 31.04 13.10
N ILE A 456 -4.47 30.81 11.80
CA ILE A 456 -4.28 31.87 10.81
C ILE A 456 -5.55 31.95 9.99
N HIS A 457 -6.15 33.14 10.00
CA HIS A 457 -7.33 33.46 9.23
C HIS A 457 -6.93 34.04 7.87
N TYR A 458 -7.53 33.49 6.81
CA TYR A 458 -7.38 33.93 5.44
C TYR A 458 -8.75 34.24 4.84
N VAL A 459 -8.80 35.22 3.95
CA VAL A 459 -9.96 35.52 3.11
C VAL A 459 -9.60 35.28 1.65
N CYS A 460 -10.47 34.58 0.91
CA CYS A 460 -10.29 34.36 -0.52
C CYS A 460 -10.63 35.63 -1.32
N LYS A 461 -9.65 36.20 -2.02
CA LYS A 461 -9.85 37.37 -2.91
C LYS A 461 -10.78 37.09 -4.10
N ASN A 462 -11.04 35.82 -4.43
CA ASN A 462 -11.86 35.46 -5.58
C ASN A 462 -13.32 35.15 -5.22
N CYS A 463 -13.59 34.47 -4.09
CA CYS A 463 -14.95 34.08 -3.71
C CYS A 463 -15.40 34.66 -2.36
N GLY A 464 -14.57 35.45 -1.68
CA GLY A 464 -14.91 36.08 -0.40
C GLY A 464 -14.83 35.16 0.83
N GLU A 465 -14.81 33.85 0.64
CA GLU A 465 -14.86 32.87 1.73
C GLU A 465 -13.69 32.96 2.72
N ASP A 466 -14.03 32.76 4.00
CA ASP A 466 -13.11 32.65 5.12
C ASP A 466 -12.46 31.26 5.17
N CYS A 467 -11.17 31.22 5.50
CA CYS A 467 -10.35 30.02 5.52
C CYS A 467 -9.42 30.05 6.73
N TYR A 468 -9.47 29.02 7.56
CA TYR A 468 -8.66 28.92 8.78
C TYR A 468 -7.60 27.83 8.64
N ARG A 469 -6.39 28.08 9.15
CA ARG A 469 -5.31 27.09 9.18
C ARG A 469 -4.56 27.12 10.49
N GLN A 470 -4.27 25.94 11.01
CA GLN A 470 -3.45 25.81 12.21
C GLN A 470 -1.96 25.72 11.87
N TYR A 471 -1.16 26.39 12.67
CA TYR A 471 0.29 26.43 12.58
C TYR A 471 0.87 26.21 13.97
N GLU A 472 1.68 25.17 14.11
CA GLU A 472 2.34 24.84 15.36
C GLU A 472 3.77 25.40 15.38
N LYS A 473 4.17 25.99 16.51
CA LYS A 473 5.54 26.44 16.75
C LYS A 473 6.03 25.98 18.11
N GLU A 474 7.10 25.22 18.12
CA GLU A 474 7.82 24.83 19.32
C GLU A 474 8.96 25.83 19.56
N THR A 475 9.12 26.29 20.80
CA THR A 475 10.17 27.22 21.19
C THR A 475 10.89 26.69 22.43
N PRO A 476 12.20 26.42 22.37
CA PRO A 476 13.00 26.13 23.55
C PRO A 476 12.90 27.26 24.59
N ASN A 477 12.74 26.91 25.87
CA ASN A 477 12.88 27.87 26.97
C ASN A 477 14.38 27.89 27.34
N VAL A 478 15.19 28.61 26.56
CA VAL A 478 16.64 28.77 26.81
C VAL A 478 16.88 29.80 27.91
#